data_AF-A0AA97DD75-F1
#
_entry.id   AF-A0AA97DD75-F1
#
_cell.length_a   1.000
_cell.length_b   1.000
_cell.length_c   1.000
_cell.angle_alpha   90.00
_cell.angle_beta   90.00
_cell.angle_gamma   90.00
#
_symmetry.space_group_name_H-M   'P 1'
#
loop_
_entity.id
_entity.type
_entity.pdbx_description
1 polymer ?
#
loop_
_entity_poly.entity_id
_entity_poly.type
_entity_poly.pdbx_seq_one_letter_code
_entity_poly.pdbx_strand_id
1 'polypeptide(L)'
;MKKRVFAVLAVMLALFACAGRIAYVNGTAEKAPKTSYYVKGEELSIGKNIFDKYIDGEQADGYYVILTNAKLVPIEEFLQEYKLTKEKAMPKALRAEKENTMPAVDYIYEVKIHVTNKTNALVGKAGINLMRWDLLATDFSVQIQQELYTCLNPFAKGSLTFSVKKGASRDFILPYGICSSVISPEKLKQRNPSVIISEYPVRKMIKLV
;
A
#
# COMPACT_ATOMS: atom_id res chain seq x y z
N MET A 1 -18.81 -55.57 -17.76
CA MET A 1 -18.15 -54.64 -18.72
C MET A 1 -18.92 -53.35 -18.93
N LYS A 2 -20.21 -53.37 -19.32
CA LYS A 2 -21.03 -52.16 -19.56
C LYS A 2 -21.02 -51.12 -18.42
N LYS A 3 -21.20 -51.55 -17.16
CA LYS A 3 -21.16 -50.64 -15.99
C LYS A 3 -19.79 -49.94 -15.79
N ARG A 4 -18.69 -50.61 -16.14
CA ARG A 4 -17.34 -50.02 -16.07
C ARG A 4 -17.12 -49.01 -17.20
N VAL A 5 -17.62 -49.29 -18.40
CA VAL A 5 -17.60 -48.35 -19.53
C VAL A 5 -18.44 -47.10 -19.24
N PHE A 6 -19.64 -47.26 -18.67
CA PHE A 6 -20.48 -46.14 -18.23
C PHE A 6 -19.80 -45.29 -17.14
N ALA A 7 -19.16 -45.92 -16.16
CA ALA A 7 -18.41 -45.21 -15.13
C ALA A 7 -17.25 -44.38 -15.72
N VAL A 8 -16.49 -44.96 -16.66
CA VAL A 8 -15.39 -44.26 -17.34
C VAL A 8 -15.90 -43.08 -18.18
N LEU A 9 -17.02 -43.25 -18.91
CA LEU A 9 -17.65 -42.17 -19.67
C LEU A 9 -18.16 -41.05 -18.77
N ALA A 10 -18.77 -41.38 -17.62
CA ALA A 10 -19.24 -40.40 -16.66
C ALA A 10 -18.07 -39.59 -16.06
N VAL A 11 -16.96 -40.24 -15.74
CA VAL A 11 -15.74 -39.58 -15.25
C VAL A 11 -15.15 -38.67 -16.34
N MET A 12 -15.06 -39.14 -17.58
CA MET A 12 -14.59 -38.29 -18.69
C MET A 12 -15.48 -37.06 -18.89
N LEU A 13 -16.81 -37.24 -18.87
CA LEU A 13 -17.76 -36.13 -19.02
C LEU A 13 -17.61 -35.09 -17.89
N ALA A 14 -17.41 -35.56 -16.65
CA ALA A 14 -17.15 -34.68 -15.51
C ALA A 14 -15.83 -33.92 -15.67
N LEU A 15 -14.76 -34.57 -16.14
CA LEU A 15 -13.47 -33.91 -16.42
C LEU A 15 -13.61 -32.84 -17.52
N PHE A 16 -14.34 -33.13 -18.59
CA PHE A 16 -14.61 -32.16 -19.65
C PHE A 16 -15.43 -30.96 -19.14
N ALA A 17 -16.45 -31.20 -18.32
CA ALA A 17 -17.23 -30.11 -17.71
C ALA A 17 -16.37 -29.24 -16.78
N CYS A 18 -15.50 -29.84 -15.96
CA CYS A 18 -14.55 -29.12 -15.12
C CYS A 18 -13.56 -28.30 -15.94
N ALA A 19 -12.95 -28.90 -16.97
CA ALA A 19 -12.01 -28.20 -17.85
C ALA A 19 -12.69 -27.03 -18.58
N GLY A 20 -13.92 -27.23 -19.08
CA GLY A 20 -14.73 -26.19 -19.69
C GLY A 20 -15.04 -25.04 -18.71
N ARG A 21 -15.38 -25.36 -17.45
CA ARG A 21 -15.61 -24.36 -16.42
C ARG A 21 -14.34 -23.56 -16.09
N ILE A 22 -13.20 -24.23 -15.95
CA ILE A 22 -11.90 -23.58 -15.70
C ILE A 22 -11.54 -22.64 -16.86
N ALA A 23 -11.67 -23.13 -18.10
CA ALA A 23 -11.40 -22.32 -19.29
C ALA A 23 -12.32 -21.10 -19.39
N TYR A 24 -13.62 -21.28 -19.12
CA TYR A 24 -14.58 -20.17 -19.08
C TYR A 24 -14.21 -19.17 -17.99
N VAL A 25 -14.02 -19.62 -16.74
CA VAL A 25 -13.69 -18.74 -15.61
C VAL A 25 -12.39 -17.98 -15.88
N ASN A 26 -11.34 -18.63 -16.36
CA ASN A 26 -10.06 -17.98 -16.66
C ASN A 26 -10.16 -17.03 -17.87
N GLY A 27 -10.97 -17.38 -18.88
CA GLY A 27 -11.19 -16.54 -20.07
C GLY A 27 -12.05 -15.30 -19.79
N THR A 28 -12.98 -15.40 -18.83
CA THR A 28 -13.85 -14.29 -18.41
C THR A 28 -13.38 -13.60 -17.12
N ALA A 29 -12.31 -14.08 -16.50
CA ALA A 29 -11.78 -13.48 -15.29
C ALA A 29 -11.37 -12.04 -15.57
N GLU A 30 -11.71 -11.14 -14.65
CA GLU A 30 -11.26 -9.76 -14.71
C GLU A 30 -9.73 -9.77 -14.69
N LYS A 31 -9.12 -9.24 -15.76
CA LYS A 31 -7.67 -9.18 -15.86
C LYS A 31 -7.14 -8.27 -14.76
N ALA A 32 -5.91 -8.55 -14.32
CA ALA A 32 -5.22 -7.67 -13.37
C ALA A 32 -5.35 -6.21 -13.84
N PRO A 33 -5.65 -5.27 -12.92
CA PRO A 33 -5.91 -3.89 -13.27
C PRO A 33 -4.69 -3.32 -13.99
N LYS A 34 -4.95 -2.48 -15.00
CA LYS A 34 -3.86 -1.79 -15.71
C LYS A 34 -3.10 -0.92 -14.70
N THR A 35 -1.78 -1.02 -14.69
CA THR A 35 -0.94 -0.18 -13.84
C THR A 35 -0.60 1.13 -14.53
N SER A 36 -0.72 2.25 -13.80
CA SER A 36 -0.24 3.57 -14.19
C SER A 36 0.81 4.04 -13.19
N TYR A 37 1.94 4.52 -13.70
CA TYR A 37 3.06 4.98 -12.90
C TYR A 37 3.17 6.50 -12.96
N TYR A 38 3.44 7.10 -11.81
CA TYR A 38 3.70 8.52 -11.63
C TYR A 38 5.09 8.69 -11.01
N VAL A 39 5.71 9.84 -11.23
CA VAL A 39 7.05 10.16 -10.70
C VAL A 39 7.01 11.34 -9.72
N LYS A 40 8.15 11.61 -9.07
CA LYS A 40 8.31 12.75 -8.16
C LYS A 40 7.90 14.07 -8.84
N GLY A 41 7.12 14.88 -8.12
CA GLY A 41 6.62 16.16 -8.61
C GLY A 41 5.40 16.08 -9.55
N GLU A 42 5.04 14.89 -10.03
CA GLU A 42 3.84 14.70 -10.85
C GLU A 42 2.59 14.67 -9.96
N GLU A 43 1.56 15.42 -10.36
CA GLU A 43 0.26 15.38 -9.69
C GLU A 43 -0.59 14.24 -10.23
N LEU A 44 -0.94 13.30 -9.36
CA LEU A 44 -1.84 12.21 -9.70
C LEU A 44 -3.23 12.47 -9.09
N SER A 45 -4.27 12.27 -9.89
CA SER A 45 -5.64 12.16 -9.34
C SER A 45 -5.85 10.76 -8.80
N ILE A 46 -6.38 10.59 -7.58
CA ILE A 46 -6.78 9.25 -7.10
C ILE A 46 -8.02 8.81 -7.88
N GLY A 47 -9.00 9.70 -8.03
CA GLY A 47 -10.25 9.45 -8.74
C GLY A 47 -11.13 8.43 -8.01
N LYS A 48 -11.99 7.73 -8.76
CA LYS A 48 -12.88 6.69 -8.22
C LYS A 48 -12.19 5.34 -7.97
N ASN A 49 -10.85 5.33 -7.94
CA ASN A 49 -10.12 4.09 -7.68
C ASN A 49 -10.13 3.77 -6.19
N ILE A 50 -10.16 2.48 -5.87
CA ILE A 50 -10.31 1.95 -4.51
C ILE A 50 -9.34 0.81 -4.27
N PHE A 51 -9.06 0.51 -3.00
CA PHE A 51 -8.40 -0.74 -2.62
C PHE A 51 -9.40 -1.86 -2.33
N ASP A 52 -10.52 -1.53 -1.69
CA ASP A 52 -11.55 -2.49 -1.33
C ASP A 52 -12.94 -1.87 -1.51
N LYS A 53 -13.81 -2.59 -2.22
CA LYS A 53 -15.20 -2.18 -2.48
C LYS A 53 -16.04 -2.13 -1.21
N TYR A 54 -15.64 -2.86 -0.17
CA TYR A 54 -16.41 -3.00 1.07
C TYR A 54 -15.96 -2.04 2.18
N ILE A 55 -15.01 -1.14 1.91
CA ILE A 55 -14.61 -0.10 2.87
C ILE A 55 -15.45 1.16 2.62
N ASP A 56 -16.53 1.31 3.38
CA ASP A 56 -17.47 2.44 3.29
C ASP A 56 -16.80 3.83 3.45
N GLY A 57 -15.60 3.89 4.04
CA GLY A 57 -14.85 5.12 4.29
C GLY A 57 -13.87 5.56 3.18
N GLU A 58 -13.59 4.72 2.18
CA GLU A 58 -12.64 5.05 1.10
C GLU A 58 -13.38 5.64 -0.10
N GLN A 59 -13.49 6.97 -0.14
CA GLN A 59 -14.00 7.70 -1.30
C GLN A 59 -13.07 8.87 -1.60
N ALA A 60 -12.03 8.57 -2.36
CA ALA A 60 -10.94 9.50 -2.67
C ALA A 60 -11.15 10.28 -3.99
N ASP A 61 -12.32 10.18 -4.62
CA ASP A 61 -12.61 10.93 -5.85
C ASP A 61 -12.53 12.44 -5.59
N GLY A 62 -11.77 13.17 -6.41
CA GLY A 62 -11.47 14.59 -6.18
C GLY A 62 -10.25 14.90 -5.32
N TYR A 63 -9.56 13.87 -4.79
CA TYR A 63 -8.24 14.02 -4.17
C TYR A 63 -7.11 13.83 -5.18
N TYR A 64 -6.03 14.58 -4.95
CA TYR A 64 -4.82 14.59 -5.74
C TYR A 64 -3.61 14.44 -4.81
N VAL A 65 -2.57 13.75 -5.31
CA VAL A 65 -1.36 13.45 -4.54
C VAL A 65 -0.15 13.81 -5.38
N ILE A 66 0.84 14.42 -4.74
CA ILE A 66 2.17 14.66 -5.31
C ILE A 66 3.20 14.05 -4.38
N LEU A 67 4.12 13.26 -4.91
CA LEU A 67 5.33 12.88 -4.18
C LEU A 67 6.30 14.06 -4.17
N THR A 68 6.53 14.63 -2.99
CA THR A 68 7.42 15.78 -2.82
C THR A 68 8.84 15.36 -2.49
N ASN A 69 9.03 14.26 -1.76
CA ASN A 69 10.34 13.67 -1.52
C ASN A 69 10.26 12.19 -1.14
N ALA A 70 11.34 11.45 -1.40
CA ALA A 70 11.51 10.09 -0.90
C ALA A 70 12.99 9.86 -0.56
N LYS A 71 13.30 9.25 0.57
CA LYS A 71 14.66 8.84 0.92
C LYS A 71 14.66 7.60 1.82
N LEU A 72 15.64 6.73 1.63
CA LEU A 72 15.95 5.63 2.54
C LEU A 72 17.07 6.06 3.48
N VAL A 73 16.83 6.04 4.78
CA VAL A 73 17.76 6.54 5.82
C VAL A 73 17.89 5.53 6.97
N PRO A 74 19.06 5.43 7.63
CA PRO A 74 19.20 4.68 8.87
C PRO A 74 18.22 5.19 9.95
N ILE A 75 17.71 4.29 10.78
CA ILE A 75 16.70 4.63 11.78
C ILE A 75 17.22 5.64 12.80
N GLU A 76 18.49 5.58 13.18
CA GLU A 76 19.12 6.50 14.14
C GLU A 76 19.14 7.93 13.59
N GLU A 77 19.55 8.09 12.33
CA GLU A 77 19.54 9.38 11.63
C GLU A 77 18.12 9.94 11.50
N PHE A 78 17.16 9.08 11.14
CA PHE A 78 15.75 9.46 11.03
C PHE A 78 15.18 9.94 12.36
N LEU A 79 15.39 9.19 13.44
CA LEU A 79 14.91 9.55 14.77
C LEU A 79 15.56 10.85 15.27
N GLN A 80 16.85 11.05 14.98
CA GLN A 80 17.54 12.30 15.29
C GLN A 80 16.96 13.50 14.52
N GLU A 81 16.72 13.37 13.22
CA GLU A 81 16.12 14.42 12.37
C GLU A 81 14.77 14.89 12.94
N TYR A 82 13.96 13.96 13.45
CA TYR A 82 12.64 14.25 14.02
C TYR A 82 12.61 14.45 15.54
N LYS A 83 13.77 14.41 16.21
CA LYS A 83 13.88 14.53 17.68
C LYS A 83 13.01 13.50 18.42
N LEU A 84 13.02 12.27 17.92
CA LEU A 84 12.28 11.12 18.46
C LEU A 84 13.25 10.11 19.08
N THR A 85 12.72 9.25 19.95
CA THR A 85 13.42 8.06 20.43
C THR A 85 12.64 6.82 20.03
N LYS A 86 13.31 5.68 19.93
CA LYS A 86 12.68 4.41 19.53
C LYS A 86 11.63 3.97 20.55
N GLU A 87 11.86 4.22 21.84
CA GLU A 87 10.91 3.93 22.92
C GLU A 87 9.60 4.71 22.77
N LYS A 88 9.69 5.98 22.34
CA LYS A 88 8.51 6.83 22.16
C LYS A 88 7.81 6.56 20.84
N ALA A 89 8.59 6.42 19.77
CA ALA A 89 8.06 6.45 18.42
C ALA A 89 7.73 5.06 17.86
N MET A 90 8.30 4.00 18.43
CA MET A 90 8.11 2.61 18.00
C MET A 90 8.11 1.61 19.18
N PRO A 91 7.32 1.85 20.26
CA PRO A 91 7.37 1.01 21.44
C PRO A 91 7.05 -0.47 21.17
N LYS A 92 6.11 -0.77 20.26
CA LYS A 92 5.77 -2.17 19.91
C LYS A 92 6.86 -2.82 19.07
N ALA A 93 7.39 -2.12 18.07
CA ALA A 93 8.49 -2.67 17.27
C ALA A 93 9.74 -2.92 18.13
N LEU A 94 10.08 -1.99 19.04
CA LEU A 94 11.18 -2.16 19.98
C LEU A 94 10.97 -3.36 20.91
N ARG A 95 9.73 -3.58 21.38
CA ARG A 95 9.39 -4.75 22.17
C ARG A 95 9.57 -6.04 21.38
N ALA A 96 9.05 -6.09 20.16
CA ALA A 96 9.17 -7.27 19.29
C ALA A 96 10.63 -7.62 18.98
N GLU A 97 11.48 -6.61 18.79
CA GLU A 97 12.92 -6.77 18.63
C GLU A 97 13.58 -7.34 19.89
N LYS A 98 13.28 -6.78 21.08
CA LYS A 98 13.82 -7.28 22.36
C LYS A 98 13.37 -8.71 22.68
N GLU A 99 12.15 -9.07 22.28
CA GLU A 99 11.60 -10.42 22.43
C GLU A 99 12.02 -11.36 21.28
N ASN A 100 12.77 -10.86 20.29
CA ASN A 100 13.21 -11.58 19.10
C ASN A 100 12.06 -12.25 18.31
N THR A 101 10.88 -11.62 18.31
CA THR A 101 9.68 -12.10 17.60
C THR A 101 9.56 -11.51 16.20
N MET A 102 10.26 -10.41 15.92
CA MET A 102 10.35 -9.79 14.60
C MET A 102 11.76 -9.24 14.35
N PRO A 103 12.23 -9.21 13.09
CA PRO A 103 13.48 -8.53 12.74
C PRO A 103 13.48 -7.06 13.14
N ALA A 104 14.63 -6.57 13.61
CA ALA A 104 14.82 -5.17 13.95
C ALA A 104 14.59 -4.26 12.73
N VAL A 105 13.87 -3.16 12.93
CA VAL A 105 13.81 -2.07 11.94
C VAL A 105 15.05 -1.19 12.14
N ASP A 106 15.89 -1.15 11.12
CA ASP A 106 17.17 -0.44 11.10
C ASP A 106 17.26 0.64 10.00
N TYR A 107 16.30 0.65 9.08
CA TYR A 107 16.14 1.73 8.10
C TYR A 107 14.68 2.19 8.01
N ILE A 108 14.49 3.46 7.69
CA ILE A 108 13.19 4.04 7.35
C ILE A 108 13.22 4.51 5.89
N TYR A 109 12.30 3.99 5.08
CA TYR A 109 11.97 4.64 3.82
C TYR A 109 10.98 5.77 4.13
N GLU A 110 11.47 6.99 4.13
CA GLU A 110 10.67 8.19 4.32
C GLU A 110 10.06 8.62 2.99
N VAL A 111 8.74 8.69 2.93
CA VAL A 111 8.01 9.21 1.78
C VAL A 111 7.21 10.44 2.20
N LYS A 112 7.48 11.59 1.59
CA LYS A 112 6.75 12.84 1.82
C LYS A 112 5.80 13.09 0.65
N ILE A 113 4.53 13.29 0.97
CA ILE A 113 3.49 13.56 -0.03
C ILE A 113 2.75 14.84 0.30
N HIS A 114 2.29 15.51 -0.75
CA HIS A 114 1.34 16.61 -0.68
C HIS A 114 -0.02 16.13 -1.17
N VAL A 115 -1.04 16.22 -0.33
CA VAL A 115 -2.40 15.79 -0.65
C VAL A 115 -3.30 17.01 -0.77
N THR A 116 -4.00 17.13 -1.89
CA THR A 116 -4.97 18.21 -2.15
C THR A 116 -6.36 17.65 -2.36
N ASN A 117 -7.35 18.17 -1.66
CA ASN A 117 -8.75 17.93 -1.98
C ASN A 117 -9.28 19.07 -2.86
N LYS A 118 -9.46 18.83 -4.16
CA LYS A 118 -9.99 19.85 -5.07
C LYS A 118 -11.52 19.90 -5.05
N THR A 119 -12.17 18.73 -5.07
CA THR A 119 -13.62 18.65 -5.32
C THR A 119 -14.42 17.72 -4.40
N ASN A 120 -13.78 16.87 -3.61
CA ASN A 120 -14.45 15.91 -2.73
C ASN A 120 -15.23 16.62 -1.62
N ALA A 121 -16.55 16.37 -1.55
CA ALA A 121 -17.45 17.01 -0.60
C ALA A 121 -17.72 16.19 0.68
N LEU A 122 -17.16 15.00 0.81
CA LEU A 122 -17.47 14.04 1.88
C LEU A 122 -16.60 14.24 3.13
N VAL A 123 -16.15 15.47 3.37
CA VAL A 123 -15.26 15.83 4.47
C VAL A 123 -15.86 15.37 5.81
N GLY A 124 -15.09 14.64 6.60
CA GLY A 124 -15.50 14.05 7.88
C GLY A 124 -16.32 12.76 7.78
N LYS A 125 -16.72 12.34 6.57
CA LYS A 125 -17.49 11.10 6.33
C LYS A 125 -16.69 10.05 5.59
N ALA A 126 -15.96 10.45 4.55
CA ALA A 126 -15.11 9.59 3.74
C ALA A 126 -13.91 10.37 3.19
N GLY A 127 -12.89 9.66 2.72
CA GLY A 127 -11.72 10.29 2.13
C GLY A 127 -10.66 9.29 1.73
N ILE A 128 -9.43 9.54 2.16
CA ILE A 128 -8.28 8.69 1.87
C ILE A 128 -8.07 7.72 3.02
N ASN A 129 -7.78 6.47 2.67
CA ASN A 129 -7.36 5.41 3.58
C ASN A 129 -5.93 4.97 3.22
N LEU A 130 -4.97 5.28 4.09
CA LEU A 130 -3.56 4.96 3.90
C LEU A 130 -3.19 3.52 4.28
N MET A 131 -4.10 2.72 4.87
CA MET A 131 -3.79 1.38 5.37
C MET A 131 -3.25 0.43 4.28
N ARG A 132 -3.54 0.73 3.01
CA ARG A 132 -3.15 -0.07 1.84
C ARG A 132 -2.15 0.66 0.94
N TRP A 133 -1.65 1.81 1.38
CA TRP A 133 -0.63 2.55 0.65
C TRP A 133 0.74 1.94 0.94
N ASP A 134 0.91 0.72 0.46
CA ASP A 134 2.09 -0.09 0.70
C ASP A 134 3.26 0.39 -0.16
N LEU A 135 4.46 0.30 0.41
CA LEU A 135 5.70 0.40 -0.35
C LEU A 135 5.95 -0.96 -1.01
N LEU A 136 5.86 -0.99 -2.34
CA LEU A 136 6.00 -2.19 -3.15
C LEU A 136 7.29 -2.18 -3.97
N ALA A 137 8.03 -3.28 -3.89
CA ALA A 137 9.06 -3.72 -4.83
C ALA A 137 8.67 -5.11 -5.39
N THR A 138 9.44 -5.64 -6.36
CA THR A 138 9.11 -6.88 -7.08
C THR A 138 8.78 -8.07 -6.17
N ASP A 139 9.53 -8.22 -5.08
CA ASP A 139 9.51 -9.35 -4.14
C ASP A 139 9.36 -8.91 -2.68
N PHE A 140 8.99 -7.65 -2.47
CA PHE A 140 8.92 -7.04 -1.14
C PHE A 140 7.75 -6.06 -1.07
N SER A 141 6.95 -6.13 -0.01
CA SER A 141 5.93 -5.15 0.30
C SER A 141 5.97 -4.84 1.78
N VAL A 142 5.81 -3.57 2.14
CA VAL A 142 5.71 -3.17 3.53
C VAL A 142 4.69 -2.06 3.72
N GLN A 143 3.92 -2.15 4.79
CA GLN A 143 2.93 -1.16 5.15
C GLN A 143 3.58 0.02 5.89
N ILE A 144 2.84 1.11 5.99
CA ILE A 144 3.25 2.27 6.80
C ILE A 144 3.49 1.83 8.24
N GLN A 145 4.62 2.25 8.82
CA GLN A 145 4.88 2.07 10.24
C GLN A 145 3.99 3.03 11.03
N GLN A 146 2.90 2.50 11.59
CA GLN A 146 1.83 3.31 12.18
C GLN A 146 2.25 4.09 13.44
N GLU A 147 3.16 3.55 14.25
CA GLU A 147 3.64 4.21 15.48
C GLU A 147 4.46 5.47 15.15
N LEU A 148 5.36 5.38 14.16
CA LEU A 148 6.09 6.49 13.59
C LEU A 148 5.15 7.47 12.90
N TYR A 149 4.22 6.97 12.08
CA TYR A 149 3.25 7.82 11.38
C TYR A 149 2.47 8.69 12.36
N THR A 150 2.07 8.13 13.51
CA THR A 150 1.36 8.86 14.58
C THR A 150 2.20 9.99 15.15
N CYS A 151 3.51 9.77 15.30
CA CYS A 151 4.44 10.78 15.80
C CYS A 151 4.71 11.89 14.77
N LEU A 152 4.81 11.54 13.49
CA LEU A 152 5.17 12.45 12.40
C LEU A 152 3.97 13.26 11.88
N ASN A 153 2.75 12.74 12.05
CA ASN A 153 1.51 13.35 11.59
C ASN A 153 0.55 13.56 12.78
N PRO A 154 0.91 14.37 13.80
CA PRO A 154 0.13 14.49 15.04
C PRO A 154 -1.29 15.00 14.80
N PHE A 155 -1.51 15.77 13.74
CA PHE A 155 -2.83 16.24 13.31
C PHE A 155 -3.79 15.10 12.93
N ALA A 156 -3.28 13.92 12.57
CA ALA A 156 -4.06 12.75 12.20
C ALA A 156 -4.51 11.93 13.41
N LYS A 157 -4.02 12.24 14.62
CA LYS A 157 -4.36 11.57 15.89
C LYS A 157 -4.27 10.03 15.80
N GLY A 158 -3.26 9.53 15.09
CA GLY A 158 -3.01 8.10 14.89
C GLY A 158 -3.90 7.40 13.84
N SER A 159 -4.82 8.14 13.21
CA SER A 159 -5.66 7.59 12.14
C SER A 159 -4.94 7.57 10.80
N LEU A 160 -4.96 6.40 10.14
CA LEU A 160 -4.55 6.24 8.74
C LEU A 160 -5.66 6.61 7.75
N THR A 161 -6.86 6.89 8.25
CA THR A 161 -7.99 7.38 7.44
C THR A 161 -8.22 8.86 7.73
N PHE A 162 -8.33 9.67 6.70
CA PHE A 162 -8.53 11.11 6.86
C PHE A 162 -9.32 11.71 5.68
N SER A 163 -9.80 12.93 5.91
CA SER A 163 -10.32 13.80 4.86
C SER A 163 -9.70 15.19 5.00
N VAL A 164 -9.44 15.83 3.87
CA VAL A 164 -8.96 17.22 3.80
C VAL A 164 -10.14 18.09 3.38
N LYS A 165 -10.24 19.32 3.92
CA LYS A 165 -11.30 20.25 3.52
C LYS A 165 -11.24 20.50 2.00
N LYS A 166 -12.40 20.64 1.35
CA LYS A 166 -12.48 20.99 -0.07
C LYS A 166 -11.74 22.32 -0.32
N GLY A 167 -10.89 22.36 -1.34
CA GLY A 167 -10.03 23.48 -1.69
C GLY A 167 -8.79 23.63 -0.82
N ALA A 168 -8.54 22.69 0.12
CA ALA A 168 -7.37 22.72 0.98
C ALA A 168 -6.41 21.58 0.64
N SER A 169 -5.18 21.72 1.12
CA SER A 169 -4.13 20.72 1.00
C SER A 169 -3.41 20.50 2.32
N ARG A 170 -2.66 19.39 2.38
CA ARG A 170 -1.87 19.02 3.56
C ARG A 170 -0.72 18.10 3.17
N ASP A 171 0.41 18.29 3.84
CA ASP A 171 1.57 17.40 3.73
C ASP A 171 1.49 16.26 4.73
N PHE A 172 1.96 15.09 4.30
CA PHE A 172 2.07 13.89 5.12
C PHE A 172 3.46 13.27 4.98
N ILE A 173 3.94 12.69 6.07
CA ILE A 173 5.14 11.86 6.07
C ILE A 173 4.69 10.41 6.29
N LEU A 174 4.96 9.54 5.32
CA LEU A 174 4.67 8.12 5.35
C LEU A 174 5.96 7.35 5.62
N PRO A 175 6.22 6.92 6.87
CA PRO A 175 7.39 6.12 7.21
C PRO A 175 7.14 4.64 6.91
N TYR A 176 8.06 4.00 6.21
CA TYR A 176 8.06 2.55 6.01
C TYR A 176 9.26 1.93 6.72
N GLY A 177 9.01 1.03 7.67
CA GLY A 177 10.06 0.36 8.43
C GLY A 177 10.71 -0.75 7.60
N ILE A 178 12.02 -0.65 7.37
CA ILE A 178 12.81 -1.62 6.61
C ILE A 178 13.72 -2.35 7.59
N CYS A 179 13.75 -3.69 7.46
CA CYS A 179 14.69 -4.55 8.17
C CYS A 179 15.76 -5.01 7.18
N SER A 180 17.01 -4.57 7.35
CA SER A 180 18.10 -4.87 6.41
C SER A 180 18.44 -6.36 6.33
N SER A 181 18.13 -7.11 7.39
CA SER A 181 18.23 -8.57 7.45
C SER A 181 17.24 -9.29 6.52
N VAL A 182 16.14 -8.62 6.13
CA VAL A 182 15.16 -9.13 5.16
C VAL A 182 15.47 -8.62 3.76
N ILE A 183 15.74 -7.33 3.61
CA ILE A 183 16.13 -6.71 2.34
C ILE A 183 17.18 -5.63 2.56
N SER A 184 18.35 -5.80 1.94
CA SER A 184 19.42 -4.81 2.09
C SER A 184 19.03 -3.47 1.44
N PRO A 185 19.51 -2.33 1.95
CA PRO A 185 19.25 -1.01 1.38
C PRO A 185 19.61 -0.90 -0.10
N GLU A 186 20.72 -1.52 -0.52
CA GLU A 186 21.21 -1.52 -1.90
C GLU A 186 20.26 -2.29 -2.81
N LYS A 187 19.82 -3.48 -2.37
CA LYS A 187 18.83 -4.28 -3.11
C LYS A 187 17.52 -3.52 -3.22
N LEU A 188 17.02 -2.94 -2.13
CA LEU A 188 15.79 -2.16 -2.15
C LEU A 188 15.88 -1.00 -3.15
N LYS A 189 17.00 -0.26 -3.17
CA LYS A 189 17.24 0.80 -4.17
C LYS A 189 17.25 0.27 -5.60
N GLN A 190 17.94 -0.84 -5.87
CA GLN A 190 18.00 -1.46 -7.20
C GLN A 190 16.62 -1.94 -7.70
N ARG A 191 15.71 -2.29 -6.79
CA ARG A 191 14.35 -2.72 -7.14
C ARG A 191 13.41 -1.57 -7.52
N ASN A 192 13.83 -0.31 -7.36
CA ASN A 192 13.03 0.89 -7.68
C ASN A 192 11.61 0.84 -7.09
N PRO A 193 11.49 0.87 -5.74
CA PRO A 193 10.21 0.68 -5.08
C PRO A 193 9.24 1.81 -5.41
N SER A 194 7.96 1.52 -5.27
CA SER A 194 6.87 2.44 -5.55
C SER A 194 5.82 2.37 -4.45
N VAL A 195 5.15 3.47 -4.16
CA VAL A 195 3.98 3.45 -3.25
C VAL A 195 2.71 3.20 -4.05
N ILE A 196 1.90 2.25 -3.61
CA ILE A 196 0.58 1.99 -4.19
C ILE A 196 -0.39 3.06 -3.67
N ILE A 197 -1.14 3.70 -4.57
CA ILE A 197 -2.10 4.76 -4.22
C ILE A 197 -3.55 4.29 -4.41
N SER A 198 -3.76 3.37 -5.35
CA SER A 198 -5.04 2.71 -5.59
C SER A 198 -4.84 1.40 -6.32
N GLU A 199 -5.84 0.51 -6.27
CA GLU A 199 -5.76 -0.82 -6.88
C GLU A 199 -6.71 -1.00 -8.07
N TYR A 200 -8.01 -0.73 -7.90
CA TYR A 200 -9.04 -0.97 -8.94
C TYR A 200 -9.81 0.31 -9.28
N PRO A 201 -10.29 0.47 -10.54
CA PRO A 201 -10.00 -0.37 -11.71
C PRO A 201 -8.60 -0.16 -12.31
N VAL A 202 -7.89 0.89 -11.89
CA VAL A 202 -6.53 1.18 -12.31
C VAL A 202 -5.63 1.18 -11.09
N ARG A 203 -4.57 0.36 -11.14
CA ARG A 203 -3.54 0.38 -10.11
C ARG A 203 -2.67 1.62 -10.34
N LYS A 204 -2.71 2.58 -9.43
CA LYS A 204 -1.90 3.80 -9.50
C LYS A 204 -0.74 3.67 -8.53
N MET A 205 0.46 3.93 -9.02
CA MET A 205 1.69 3.80 -8.25
C MET A 205 2.58 5.02 -8.44
N ILE A 206 3.24 5.47 -7.38
CA ILE A 206 4.26 6.51 -7.48
C ILE A 206 5.65 5.88 -7.30
N LYS A 207 6.52 6.06 -8.29
CA LYS A 207 7.93 5.64 -8.21
C LYS A 207 8.71 6.58 -7.29
N LEU A 208 9.56 6.00 -6.44
CA LEU A 208 10.33 6.77 -5.47
C LEU A 208 11.70 7.22 -5.99
N VAL A 209 12.17 6.61 -7.09
CA VAL A 209 13.44 6.89 -7.79
C VAL A 209 13.19 6.95 -9.29
#